data_AF-A0A402CP75-F1
#
_entry.id   AF-A0A402CP75-F1
#
_cell.length_a   1.000
_cell.length_b   1.000
_cell.length_c   1.000
_cell.angle_alpha   90.00
_cell.angle_beta   90.00
_cell.angle_gamma   90.00
#
_symmetry.space_group_name_H-M   'P 1'
#
loop_
_entity.id
_entity.type
_entity.pdbx_description
1 polymer ?
#
loop_
_entity_poly.entity_id
_entity_poly.type
_entity_poly.pdbx_seq_one_letter_code
_entity_poly.pdbx_strand_id
1 'polypeptide(L)'
;MSANEISAGLTEKVNEYRMMSAPLEQAMRELEYAQSLLKARAEDDISKTVPALAALADILDISSLDLLTAPDRLAFLQEAMQRREITAEEVGHQMRAQVESAQSRDELKALGLGEQIS
;
A
#
# COMPACT_ATOMS: atom_id res chain seq x y z
N MET A 1 -58.27 14.30 18.63
CA MET A 1 -56.83 14.08 18.45
C MET A 1 -56.30 15.25 17.68
N SER A 2 -55.59 16.13 18.36
CA SER A 2 -55.17 17.43 17.80
C SER A 2 -53.90 17.26 16.98
N ALA A 3 -53.74 18.04 15.91
CA ALA A 3 -52.57 18.00 15.03
C ALA A 3 -51.22 18.15 15.77
N ASN A 4 -51.24 18.74 16.98
CA ASN A 4 -50.09 18.84 17.88
C ASN A 4 -49.63 17.49 18.45
N GLU A 5 -50.55 16.57 18.76
CA GLU A 5 -50.20 15.24 19.31
C GLU A 5 -49.54 14.35 18.24
N ILE A 6 -50.00 14.47 17.00
CA ILE A 6 -49.44 13.76 15.84
C ILE A 6 -48.05 14.31 15.49
N SER A 7 -47.88 15.63 15.52
CA SER A 7 -46.57 16.27 15.28
C SER A 7 -45.55 15.96 16.38
N ALA A 8 -45.97 15.90 17.65
CA ALA A 8 -45.12 15.53 18.76
C ALA A 8 -44.66 14.06 18.67
N GLY A 9 -45.60 13.13 18.42
CA GLY A 9 -45.28 11.70 18.26
C GLY A 9 -44.41 11.40 17.03
N LEU A 10 -44.55 12.17 15.95
CA LEU A 10 -43.67 12.04 14.77
C LEU A 10 -42.24 12.50 15.09
N THR A 11 -42.09 13.58 15.85
CA THR A 11 -40.79 14.12 16.26
C THR A 11 -40.06 13.16 17.20
N GLU A 12 -40.80 12.54 18.12
CA GLU A 12 -40.28 11.52 19.04
C GLU A 12 -39.77 10.29 18.27
N LYS A 13 -40.55 9.77 17.31
CA LYS A 13 -40.11 8.64 16.48
C LYS A 13 -38.91 8.98 15.60
N VAL A 14 -38.85 10.17 15.01
CA VAL A 14 -37.68 10.62 14.26
C VAL A 14 -36.43 10.72 15.15
N ASN A 15 -36.57 11.16 16.40
CA ASN A 15 -35.46 11.18 17.35
C ASN A 15 -35.01 9.77 17.77
N GLU A 16 -35.95 8.85 18.00
CA GLU A 16 -35.62 7.45 18.26
C GLU A 16 -34.88 6.81 17.07
N TYR A 17 -35.37 6.99 15.84
CA TYR A 17 -34.69 6.49 14.65
C TYR A 17 -33.29 7.09 14.46
N ARG A 18 -33.11 8.39 14.75
CA ARG A 18 -31.79 9.03 14.73
C ARG A 18 -30.85 8.48 15.81
N MET A 19 -31.36 8.22 17.01
CA MET A 19 -30.56 7.57 18.05
C MET A 19 -30.15 6.15 17.68
N MET A 20 -31.00 5.42 16.94
CA MET A 20 -30.68 4.08 16.46
C MET A 20 -29.76 4.08 15.22
N SER A 21 -29.82 5.10 14.36
CA SER A 21 -28.99 5.21 13.15
C SER A 21 -27.60 5.79 13.43
N ALA A 22 -27.46 6.65 14.46
CA ALA A 22 -26.19 7.30 14.77
C ALA A 22 -25.02 6.32 15.05
N PRO A 23 -25.19 5.22 15.82
CA PRO A 23 -24.14 4.22 16.00
C PRO A 23 -23.77 3.51 14.69
N LEU A 24 -24.75 3.31 13.81
CA LEU A 24 -24.53 2.67 12.50
C LEU A 24 -23.75 3.59 11.57
N GLU A 25 -24.10 4.87 11.51
CA GLU A 25 -23.35 5.89 10.78
C GLU A 25 -21.93 6.09 11.32
N GLN A 26 -21.74 5.94 12.63
CA GLN A 26 -20.42 5.97 13.24
C GLN A 26 -19.60 4.73 12.85
N ALA A 27 -20.18 3.53 12.95
CA ALA A 27 -19.52 2.29 12.55
C ALA A 27 -19.14 2.29 11.05
N MET A 28 -19.99 2.86 10.18
CA MET A 28 -19.68 3.02 8.76
C MET A 28 -18.47 3.95 8.55
N ARG A 29 -18.43 5.10 9.24
CA ARG A 29 -17.29 6.03 9.16
C ARG A 29 -15.99 5.42 9.70
N GLU A 30 -16.06 4.66 10.79
CA GLU A 30 -14.91 3.95 11.34
C GLU A 30 -14.41 2.86 10.38
N LEU A 31 -15.32 2.16 9.70
CA LEU A 31 -14.96 1.17 8.68
C LEU A 31 -14.29 1.81 7.46
N GLU A 32 -14.86 2.90 6.93
CA GLU A 32 -14.27 3.66 5.83
C GLU A 32 -12.86 4.16 6.19
N TYR A 33 -12.70 4.66 7.42
CA TYR A 33 -11.41 5.07 7.93
C TYR A 33 -10.42 3.90 8.02
N ALA A 34 -10.83 2.76 8.59
CA ALA A 34 -9.98 1.57 8.66
C ALA A 34 -9.57 1.07 7.27
N GLN A 35 -10.46 1.09 6.28
CA GLN A 35 -10.15 0.73 4.90
C GLN A 35 -9.12 1.69 4.27
N SER A 36 -9.28 3.01 4.50
CA SER A 36 -8.32 3.99 4.02
C SER A 36 -6.92 3.82 4.63
N LEU A 37 -6.85 3.49 5.92
CA LEU A 37 -5.58 3.20 6.60
C LEU A 37 -4.92 1.92 6.07
N LEU A 38 -5.72 0.86 5.85
CA LEU A 38 -5.22 -0.38 5.25
C LEU A 38 -4.68 -0.13 3.84
N LYS A 39 -5.39 0.66 3.04
CA LYS A 39 -4.94 1.06 1.71
C LYS A 39 -3.63 1.85 1.76
N ALA A 40 -3.56 2.87 2.61
CA ALA A 40 -2.35 3.68 2.76
C ALA A 40 -1.14 2.84 3.22
N ARG A 41 -1.36 1.87 4.13
CA ARG A 41 -0.31 0.93 4.56
C ARG A 41 0.12 0.01 3.42
N ALA A 42 -0.83 -0.53 2.66
CA ALA A 42 -0.51 -1.38 1.51
C ALA A 42 0.26 -0.59 0.44
N GLU A 43 -0.12 0.66 0.19
CA GLU A 43 0.59 1.57 -0.72
C GLU A 43 2.01 1.86 -0.23
N ASP A 44 2.21 2.12 1.06
CA ASP A 44 3.54 2.30 1.66
C ASP A 44 4.40 1.04 1.55
N ASP A 45 3.86 -0.13 1.87
CA ASP A 45 4.56 -1.42 1.72
C ASP A 45 4.93 -1.69 0.25
N ILE A 46 4.02 -1.44 -0.69
CA ILE A 46 4.28 -1.55 -2.13
C ILE A 46 5.37 -0.55 -2.56
N SER A 47 5.29 0.71 -2.11
CA SER A 47 6.24 1.76 -2.47
C SER A 47 7.67 1.45 -2.04
N LYS A 48 7.85 0.69 -0.95
CA LYS A 48 9.16 0.23 -0.47
C LYS A 48 9.64 -1.02 -1.20
N THR A 49 8.72 -1.92 -1.52
CA THR A 49 9.07 -3.24 -2.06
C THR A 49 9.28 -3.22 -3.59
N VAL A 50 8.51 -2.41 -4.32
CA VAL A 50 8.60 -2.34 -5.79
C VAL A 50 9.95 -1.83 -6.28
N PRO A 51 10.54 -0.75 -5.73
CA PRO A 51 11.87 -0.30 -6.14
C PRO A 51 12.94 -1.33 -5.84
N ALA A 52 12.86 -2.03 -4.70
CA ALA A 52 13.80 -3.09 -4.35
C ALA A 52 13.70 -4.28 -5.34
N LEU A 53 12.47 -4.63 -5.75
CA LEU A 53 12.24 -5.67 -6.75
C LEU A 53 12.74 -5.26 -8.14
N ALA A 54 12.54 -4.00 -8.54
CA ALA A 54 13.02 -3.46 -9.81
C ALA A 54 14.56 -3.43 -9.85
N ALA A 55 15.20 -2.91 -8.80
CA ALA A 55 16.66 -2.90 -8.67
C ALA A 55 17.24 -4.33 -8.74
N LEU A 56 16.62 -5.28 -8.04
CA LEU A 56 17.03 -6.68 -8.10
C LEU A 56 16.89 -7.28 -9.50
N ALA A 57 15.78 -6.97 -10.18
CA ALA A 57 15.52 -7.39 -11.55
C ALA A 57 16.57 -6.84 -12.53
N ASP A 58 16.91 -5.56 -12.41
CA ASP A 58 17.90 -4.88 -13.23
C ASP A 58 19.32 -5.40 -12.99
N ILE A 59 19.69 -5.65 -11.72
CA ILE A 59 21.00 -6.19 -11.35
C ILE A 59 21.18 -7.61 -11.89
N LEU A 60 20.13 -8.43 -11.83
CA LEU A 60 20.18 -9.83 -12.24
C LEU A 60 19.81 -10.07 -13.71
N ASP A 61 19.42 -9.05 -14.47
CA ASP A 61 18.85 -9.16 -15.83
C ASP A 61 17.68 -10.14 -15.91
N ILE A 62 16.75 -10.04 -14.95
CA ILE A 62 15.60 -10.92 -14.87
C ILE A 62 14.31 -10.11 -14.96
N SER A 63 13.26 -10.75 -15.49
CA SER A 63 11.91 -10.24 -15.38
C SER A 63 11.44 -10.32 -13.92
N SER A 64 10.96 -9.21 -13.37
CA SER A 64 10.34 -9.16 -12.04
C SER A 64 9.08 -10.04 -11.98
N LEU A 65 8.36 -10.19 -13.09
CA LEU A 65 7.20 -11.08 -13.21
C LEU A 65 7.62 -12.55 -13.11
N ASP A 66 8.72 -12.93 -13.75
CA ASP A 66 9.23 -14.31 -13.74
C ASP A 66 9.69 -14.69 -12.32
N LEU A 67 10.35 -13.76 -11.61
CA LEU A 67 10.71 -13.95 -10.21
C LEU A 67 9.48 -14.13 -9.30
N LEU A 68 8.42 -13.34 -9.50
CA LEU A 68 7.21 -13.41 -8.67
C LEU A 68 6.42 -14.71 -8.90
N THR A 69 6.43 -15.21 -10.14
CA THR A 69 5.69 -16.40 -10.58
C THR A 69 6.50 -17.69 -10.52
N ALA A 70 7.81 -17.63 -10.27
CA ALA A 70 8.67 -18.79 -10.16
C ALA A 70 8.19 -19.75 -9.04
N PRO A 71 8.10 -21.06 -9.32
CA PRO A 71 7.70 -22.06 -8.32
C PRO A 71 8.74 -22.20 -7.20
N ASP A 72 10.02 -22.01 -7.51
CA ASP A 72 11.11 -21.89 -6.54
C ASP A 72 11.93 -20.63 -6.81
N ARG A 73 11.68 -19.60 -6.00
CA ARG A 73 12.31 -18.28 -6.14
C ARG A 73 13.79 -18.30 -5.77
N LEU A 74 14.19 -19.15 -4.83
CA LEU A 74 15.58 -19.21 -4.38
C LEU A 74 16.44 -19.86 -5.46
N ALA A 75 15.98 -20.98 -6.02
CA ALA A 75 16.67 -21.61 -7.14
C ALA A 75 16.76 -20.67 -8.36
N PHE A 76 15.66 -19.97 -8.69
CA PHE A 76 15.62 -18.99 -9.78
C PHE A 76 16.63 -17.85 -9.60
N LEU A 77 16.71 -17.27 -8.39
CA LEU A 77 17.69 -16.22 -8.08
C LEU A 77 19.13 -16.74 -8.12
N GLN A 78 19.38 -17.95 -7.61
CA GLN A 78 20.70 -18.57 -7.68
C GLN A 78 21.14 -18.81 -9.12
N GLU A 79 20.25 -19.30 -9.99
CA GLU A 79 20.52 -19.47 -11.41
C GLU A 79 20.79 -18.13 -12.10
N ALA A 80 20.00 -17.09 -11.80
CA ALA A 80 20.21 -15.74 -12.32
C ALA A 80 21.58 -15.18 -11.90
N MET A 81 21.95 -15.34 -10.63
CA MET A 81 23.26 -14.93 -10.10
C MET A 81 24.41 -15.68 -10.76
N GLN A 82 24.26 -17.00 -10.97
CA GLN A 82 25.25 -17.81 -11.68
C GLN A 82 25.42 -17.38 -13.13
N ARG A 83 24.34 -17.09 -13.85
CA ARG A 83 24.37 -16.59 -15.24
C ARG A 83 25.07 -15.23 -15.36
N ARG A 84 24.88 -14.36 -14.37
CA ARG A 84 25.52 -13.04 -14.28
C ARG A 84 26.95 -13.09 -13.72
N GLU A 85 27.39 -14.25 -13.21
CA GLU A 85 28.65 -14.43 -12.50
C GLU A 85 28.83 -13.46 -11.31
N ILE A 86 27.75 -13.18 -10.57
CA ILE A 86 27.76 -12.29 -9.41
C ILE A 86 27.39 -13.01 -8.12
N THR A 87 28.01 -12.60 -7.03
CA THR A 87 27.77 -13.10 -5.67
C THR A 87 26.64 -12.35 -4.98
N ALA A 88 26.08 -12.94 -3.92
CA ALA A 88 25.00 -12.31 -3.15
C ALA A 88 25.47 -11.00 -2.49
N GLU A 89 26.75 -10.94 -2.12
CA GLU A 89 27.35 -9.76 -1.52
C GLU A 89 27.46 -8.61 -2.52
N GLU A 90 27.85 -8.91 -3.77
CA GLU A 90 27.89 -7.93 -4.86
C GLU A 90 26.49 -7.42 -5.22
N VAL A 91 25.49 -8.30 -5.27
CA VAL A 91 24.08 -7.90 -5.43
C VAL A 91 23.68 -6.94 -4.30
N GLY A 92 23.97 -7.28 -3.05
CA GLY A 92 23.65 -6.42 -1.90
C GLY A 92 24.39 -5.07 -1.90
N HIS A 93 25.62 -5.02 -2.43
CA HIS A 93 26.35 -3.77 -2.64
C HIS A 93 25.70 -2.92 -3.75
N GLN A 94 25.36 -3.53 -4.89
CA GLN A 94 24.75 -2.83 -6.02
C GLN A 94 23.33 -2.35 -5.71
N MET A 95 22.53 -3.14 -4.99
CA MET A 95 21.19 -2.73 -4.54
C MET A 95 21.25 -1.50 -3.63
N ARG A 96 22.17 -1.46 -2.66
CA ARG A 96 22.37 -0.28 -1.82
C ARG A 96 22.78 0.93 -2.64
N ALA A 97 23.70 0.76 -3.58
CA ALA A 97 24.13 1.84 -4.46
C ALA A 97 22.98 2.39 -5.33
N GLN A 98 22.09 1.55 -5.86
CA GLN A 98 20.94 2.00 -6.66
C GLN A 98 19.84 2.65 -5.82
N VAL A 99 19.47 2.05 -4.70
CA VAL A 99 18.40 2.54 -3.81
C VAL A 99 18.81 3.83 -3.10
N GLU A 100 20.08 3.99 -2.75
CA GLU A 100 20.62 5.20 -2.09
C GLU A 100 21.07 6.29 -3.09
N SER A 101 21.14 5.99 -4.40
CA SER A 101 21.51 6.99 -5.40
C SER A 101 20.48 8.12 -5.47
N ALA A 102 20.97 9.36 -5.63
CA ALA A 102 20.16 10.57 -5.71
C ALA A 102 19.10 10.53 -6.84
N GLN A 103 19.34 9.71 -7.87
CA GLN A 103 18.44 9.52 -9.00
C GLN A 103 17.12 8.82 -8.61
N SER A 104 17.17 7.85 -7.68
CA SER A 104 15.98 7.19 -7.14
C SER A 104 15.09 8.13 -6.33
N ARG A 105 15.67 9.17 -5.69
CA ARG A 105 14.88 10.22 -5.01
C ARG A 105 14.14 11.14 -5.98
N ASP A 106 14.77 11.46 -7.11
CA ASP A 106 14.16 12.32 -8.12
C ASP A 106 13.10 11.58 -8.94
N GLU A 107 13.26 10.27 -9.17
CA GLU A 107 12.22 9.42 -9.77
C GLU A 107 11.02 9.18 -8.82
N LEU A 108 11.27 8.97 -7.52
CA LEU A 108 10.19 8.90 -6.52
C LEU A 108 9.43 10.23 -6.37
N LYS A 109 10.12 11.37 -6.51
CA LYS A 109 9.48 12.70 -6.60
C LYS A 109 8.67 12.87 -7.88
N ALA A 110 9.19 12.41 -9.02
CA ALA A 110 8.49 12.47 -10.31
C ALA A 110 7.21 11.61 -10.34
N LEU A 111 7.16 10.55 -9.53
CA LEU A 111 5.97 9.72 -9.33
C LEU A 111 4.97 10.29 -8.29
N GLY A 112 5.20 11.50 -7.77
CA GLY A 112 4.30 12.16 -6.81
C GLY A 112 4.40 11.64 -5.36
N LEU A 113 5.42 10.82 -5.05
CA LEU A 113 5.59 10.18 -3.75
C LEU A 113 6.59 10.94 -2.84
N GLY A 114 7.22 11.99 -3.35
CA GLY A 114 8.31 12.70 -2.67
C GLY A 114 7.91 13.82 -1.70
N GLU A 115 6.62 14.13 -1.52
CA GLU A 115 6.19 15.24 -0.64
C GLU A 115 6.06 14.87 0.84
N GLN A 116 6.15 13.59 1.23
CA GLN A 116 5.91 13.17 2.62
C GLN A 116 7.17 12.99 3.49
N ILE A 117 8.35 13.40 3.00
CA ILE A 117 9.57 13.37 3.81
C ILE A 117 10.11 14.81 3.92
N SER A 118 9.58 15.55 4.91
CA SER A 118 10.19 16.76 5.47
C SER A 118 9.91 16.82 6.96
#